data_AF-A0A7S3BAE9-F1
#
_entry.id   AF-A0A7S3BAE9-F1
#
_cell.length_a   1.000
_cell.length_b   1.000
_cell.length_c   1.000
_cell.angle_alpha   90.00
_cell.angle_beta   90.00
_cell.angle_gamma   90.00
#
_symmetry.space_group_name_H-M   'P 1'
#
loop_
_entity.id
_entity.type
_entity.pdbx_description
1 polymer ?
#
loop_
_entity_poly.entity_id
_entity_poly.type
_entity_poly.pdbx_seq_one_letter_code
_entity_poly.pdbx_strand_id
1 'polypeptide(L)'
;MTQVEGAFGLAVLCVDEPDMLIGARKGSPLILGIGESEYLLASDASAVIERTKQVCYLNDGDMVIITRKGGYQIKTLDNVQLCREVQQLEMSLQEIQKGSYKHFMLKEIMEQPE
;
A
#
# COMPACT_ATOMS: atom_id res chain seq x y z
N MET A 1 -14.11 14.74 -1.14
CA MET A 1 -14.77 13.61 -1.83
C MET A 1 -16.15 13.34 -1.23
N THR A 2 -17.15 14.17 -1.56
CA THR A 2 -18.53 14.01 -1.04
C THR A 2 -19.50 13.41 -2.05
N GLN A 3 -19.03 13.16 -3.29
CA GLN A 3 -19.87 12.69 -4.39
C GLN A 3 -19.69 11.18 -4.68
N VAL A 4 -18.79 10.50 -3.97
CA VAL A 4 -18.51 9.07 -4.14
C VAL A 4 -18.97 8.32 -2.90
N GLU A 5 -19.93 7.42 -3.08
CA GLU A 5 -20.48 6.56 -2.04
C GLU A 5 -20.07 5.10 -2.27
N GLY A 6 -19.90 4.35 -1.18
CA GLY A 6 -19.41 2.97 -1.21
C GLY A 6 -17.99 2.79 -0.67
N ALA A 7 -17.45 1.59 -0.87
CA ALA A 7 -16.09 1.22 -0.50
C ALA A 7 -15.14 1.35 -1.69
N PHE A 8 -13.98 1.96 -1.48
CA PHE A 8 -12.96 2.18 -2.50
C PHE A 8 -11.56 2.29 -1.91
N GLY A 9 -10.58 1.92 -2.72
CA GLY A 9 -9.15 2.20 -2.56
C GLY A 9 -8.64 2.62 -3.93
N LEU A 10 -8.36 3.91 -4.12
CA LEU A 10 -8.11 4.49 -5.43
C LEU A 10 -6.70 5.06 -5.51
N ALA A 11 -6.10 4.96 -6.69
CA ALA A 11 -4.90 5.68 -7.07
C ALA A 11 -5.26 6.54 -8.29
N VAL A 12 -4.94 7.84 -8.23
CA VAL A 12 -5.26 8.83 -9.25
C VAL A 12 -3.97 9.48 -9.72
N LEU A 13 -3.86 9.57 -11.04
CA LEU A 13 -2.76 10.20 -11.76
C LEU A 13 -3.35 11.21 -12.75
N CYS A 14 -2.61 12.28 -13.01
CA CYS A 14 -2.99 13.30 -13.98
C CYS A 14 -1.87 13.43 -15.02
N VAL A 15 -2.20 13.43 -16.31
CA VAL A 15 -1.19 13.57 -17.38
C VAL A 15 -0.54 14.95 -17.35
N ASP A 16 -1.30 15.97 -16.94
CA ASP A 16 -0.80 17.35 -16.80
C ASP A 16 0.04 17.55 -15.53
N GLU A 17 -0.09 16.64 -14.55
CA GLU A 17 0.72 16.61 -13.32
C GLU A 17 1.38 15.24 -13.09
N PRO A 18 2.33 14.84 -13.97
CA PRO A 18 2.88 13.49 -13.99
C PRO A 18 3.77 13.14 -12.79
N ASP A 19 4.20 14.15 -12.03
CA ASP A 19 5.05 13.98 -10.85
C ASP A 19 4.25 13.82 -9.54
N MET A 20 2.92 13.75 -9.64
CA MET A 20 2.02 13.60 -8.49
C MET A 20 1.12 12.36 -8.63
N LEU A 21 1.02 11.60 -7.54
CA LEU A 21 0.09 10.49 -7.38
C LEU A 21 -0.74 10.71 -6.13
N ILE A 22 -2.06 10.56 -6.25
CA ILE A 22 -2.99 10.70 -5.12
C ILE A 22 -3.65 9.36 -4.84
N GLY A 23 -3.55 8.89 -3.59
CA GLY A 23 -4.27 7.72 -3.11
C GLY A 23 -5.40 8.13 -2.17
N ALA A 24 -6.54 7.42 -2.19
CA ALA A 24 -7.63 7.64 -1.25
C ALA A 24 -8.27 6.32 -0.83
N ARG A 25 -8.59 6.20 0.46
CA ARG A 25 -9.16 4.98 1.05
C ARG A 25 -10.48 5.23 1.75
N LYS A 26 -11.43 4.32 1.54
CA LYS A 26 -12.66 4.17 2.32
C LYS A 26 -13.14 2.72 2.22
N GLY A 27 -12.96 1.89 3.25
CA GLY A 27 -13.47 0.51 3.29
C GLY A 27 -12.68 -0.54 2.52
N SER A 28 -11.96 -0.19 1.45
CA SER A 28 -11.04 -1.12 0.75
C SER A 28 -9.58 -0.86 1.17
N PRO A 29 -8.73 -1.90 1.28
CA PRO A 29 -7.36 -1.73 1.76
C PRO A 29 -6.50 -0.93 0.77
N LEU A 30 -5.66 -0.07 1.33
CA LEU A 30 -4.67 0.71 0.59
C LEU A 30 -3.45 0.97 1.50
N ILE A 31 -2.26 0.71 0.98
CA ILE A 31 -1.00 0.70 1.71
C ILE A 31 0.04 1.48 0.92
N LEU A 32 0.77 2.34 1.62
CA LEU A 32 1.94 3.04 1.09
C LEU A 32 3.22 2.28 1.48
N GLY A 33 3.93 1.73 0.50
CA GLY A 33 5.30 1.26 0.64
C GLY A 33 6.31 2.40 0.53
N ILE A 34 7.31 2.40 1.40
CA ILE A 34 8.38 3.41 1.47
C ILE A 34 9.71 2.73 1.17
N GLY A 35 10.20 2.88 -0.06
CA GLY A 35 11.53 2.41 -0.48
C GLY A 35 12.61 3.46 -0.25
N GLU A 36 13.84 3.16 -0.67
CA GLU A 36 14.97 4.10 -0.54
C GLU A 36 14.80 5.35 -1.42
N SER A 37 14.27 5.19 -2.63
CA SER A 37 14.09 6.27 -3.60
C SER A 37 12.78 6.16 -4.37
N GLU A 38 11.81 5.42 -3.82
CA GLU A 38 10.52 5.19 -4.44
C GLU A 38 9.41 5.05 -3.40
N TYR A 39 8.20 5.35 -3.83
CA TYR A 39 6.98 5.10 -3.08
C TYR A 39 6.09 4.19 -3.89
N LEU A 40 5.50 3.20 -3.25
CA LEU A 40 4.64 2.20 -3.87
C LEU A 40 3.26 2.33 -3.25
N LEU A 41 2.21 2.43 -4.06
CA LEU A 41 0.84 2.41 -3.56
C LEU A 41 0.18 1.11 -4.03
N ALA A 42 -0.28 0.30 -3.09
CA ALA A 42 -0.85 -1.02 -3.38
C ALA A 42 -2.05 -1.34 -2.48
N SER A 43 -2.86 -2.31 -2.88
CA SER A 43 -3.97 -2.81 -2.07
C SER A 43 -3.54 -3.83 -1.02
N ASP A 44 -2.35 -4.42 -1.17
CA ASP A 44 -1.84 -5.50 -0.32
C ASP A 44 -0.31 -5.40 -0.13
N ALA A 45 0.18 -5.89 1.01
CA ALA A 45 1.59 -5.84 1.38
C ALA A 45 2.48 -6.74 0.51
N SER A 46 1.95 -7.86 -0.01
CA SER A 46 2.68 -8.78 -0.89
C SER A 46 3.18 -8.12 -2.17
N ALA A 47 2.47 -7.11 -2.69
CA ALA A 47 2.87 -6.36 -3.87
C ALA A 47 4.03 -5.38 -3.61
N VAL A 48 4.30 -5.08 -2.33
CA VAL A 48 5.29 -4.09 -1.90
C VAL A 48 6.55 -4.77 -1.37
N ILE A 49 6.42 -5.95 -0.76
CA ILE A 49 7.49 -6.61 0.00
C ILE A 49 8.73 -6.95 -0.81
N GLU A 50 8.60 -7.12 -2.13
CA GLU A 50 9.76 -7.35 -3.02
C GLU A 50 10.66 -6.11 -3.15
N ARG A 51 10.11 -4.93 -2.85
CA ARG A 51 10.78 -3.63 -3.02
C ARG A 51 11.12 -2.98 -1.69
N THR A 52 10.25 -3.11 -0.69
CA THR A 52 10.46 -2.56 0.66
C THR A 52 9.67 -3.30 1.73
N LYS A 53 10.24 -3.37 2.93
CA LYS A 53 9.54 -3.85 4.14
C LYS A 53 8.89 -2.73 4.94
N GLN A 54 9.15 -1.47 4.62
CA GLN A 54 8.55 -0.33 5.32
C GLN A 54 7.23 0.04 4.67
N VAL A 55 6.15 -0.08 5.41
CA VAL A 55 4.80 0.20 4.94
C VAL A 55 4.05 1.11 5.90
N CYS A 56 3.14 1.89 5.34
CA CYS A 56 2.22 2.72 6.09
C CYS A 56 0.79 2.36 5.65
N TYR A 57 0.01 1.81 6.57
CA TYR A 57 -1.39 1.48 6.32
C TYR A 57 -2.23 2.74 6.37
N LEU A 58 -2.96 3.01 5.30
CA LEU A 58 -3.94 4.10 5.28
C LEU A 58 -5.18 3.63 6.05
N ASN A 59 -5.79 4.52 6.82
CA ASN A 59 -7.07 4.30 7.45
C ASN A 59 -8.22 4.78 6.56
N ASP A 60 -9.44 4.43 6.94
CA ASP A 60 -10.63 4.93 6.25
C ASP A 60 -10.73 6.45 6.36
N GLY A 61 -10.93 7.12 5.23
CA GLY A 61 -10.94 8.58 5.13
C GLY A 61 -9.56 9.20 4.93
N ASP A 62 -8.49 8.40 4.91
CA ASP A 62 -7.16 8.89 4.58
C ASP A 62 -7.00 9.11 3.07
N MET A 63 -6.31 10.18 2.76
CA MET A 63 -5.80 10.52 1.44
C MET A 63 -4.29 10.68 1.53
N VAL A 64 -3.56 10.04 0.63
CA VAL A 64 -2.11 10.20 0.49
C VAL A 64 -1.80 10.96 -0.77
N ILE A 65 -0.89 11.92 -0.68
CA ILE A 65 -0.37 12.69 -1.81
C ILE A 65 1.11 12.38 -1.89
N ILE A 66 1.55 11.82 -3.01
CA ILE A 66 2.93 11.43 -3.27
C ILE A 66 3.44 12.33 -4.37
N THR A 67 4.62 12.91 -4.17
CA THR A 67 5.30 13.71 -5.17
C THR A 67 6.69 13.16 -5.41
N ARG A 68 7.13 13.10 -6.67
CA ARG A 68 8.41 12.49 -7.04
C ARG A 68 9.62 13.07 -6.27
N LYS A 69 9.58 14.37 -5.94
CA LYS A 69 10.69 15.07 -5.25
C LYS A 69 10.37 15.50 -3.81
N GLY A 70 9.10 15.60 -3.44
CA GLY A 70 8.66 16.17 -2.17
C GLY A 70 8.26 15.14 -1.12
N GLY A 71 8.37 13.85 -1.43
CA GLY A 71 7.98 12.77 -0.52
C GLY A 71 6.48 12.51 -0.54
N TYR A 72 5.93 12.10 0.60
CA TYR A 72 4.50 11.84 0.76
C TYR A 72 3.89 12.66 1.91
N GLN A 73 2.59 12.93 1.81
CA GLN A 73 1.79 13.53 2.86
C GLN A 73 0.49 12.76 3.00
N ILE A 74 0.05 12.52 4.23
CA ILE A 74 -1.25 11.91 4.52
C ILE A 74 -2.15 12.97 5.14
N LYS A 75 -3.38 13.05 4.66
CA LYS A 75 -4.40 14.00 5.12
C LYS A 75 -5.76 13.32 5.18
N THR A 76 -6.68 13.86 5.96
CA THR A 76 -8.09 13.49 5.88
C THR A 76 -8.72 14.07 4.61
N LEU A 77 -9.92 13.57 4.27
CA LEU A 77 -10.76 14.18 3.23
C LEU A 77 -11.14 15.66 3.52
N ASP A 78 -11.09 16.07 4.79
CA ASP A 78 -11.32 17.45 5.25
C ASP A 78 -10.02 18.29 5.27
N ASN A 79 -8.97 17.80 4.62
CA ASN A 79 -7.66 18.47 4.47
C ASN A 79 -6.90 18.69 5.79
N VAL A 80 -7.17 17.85 6.80
CA VAL A 80 -6.40 17.84 8.06
C VAL A 80 -5.18 16.96 7.88
N GLN A 81 -3.98 17.48 8.17
CA GLN A 81 -2.75 16.71 8.07
C GLN A 81 -2.65 15.64 9.15
N LEU A 82 -2.22 14.43 8.75
CA LEU A 82 -2.10 13.27 9.60
C LEU A 82 -0.67 12.73 9.58
N CYS A 83 -0.20 12.28 10.75
CA CYS A 83 0.99 11.46 10.87
C CYS A 83 0.54 10.01 11.09
N ARG A 84 0.90 9.12 10.15
CA ARG A 84 0.69 7.68 10.28
C ARG A 84 2.02 7.00 10.56
N GLU A 85 1.99 5.97 11.38
CA GLU A 85 3.17 5.20 11.73
C GLU A 85 3.64 4.37 10.54
N VAL A 86 4.96 4.30 10.36
CA VAL A 86 5.59 3.40 9.40
C VAL A 86 5.91 2.11 10.14
N GLN A 87 5.36 1.01 9.65
CA GLN A 87 5.54 -0.31 10.21
C GLN A 87 6.49 -1.11 9.34
N GLN A 88 7.28 -1.98 9.98
CA GLN A 88 8.11 -2.94 9.28
C GLN A 88 7.36 -4.26 9.11
N LEU A 89 7.22 -4.73 7.88
CA LEU A 89 6.67 -6.04 7.58
C LEU A 89 7.61 -7.13 8.09
N GLU A 90 7.07 -8.04 8.90
CA GLU A 90 7.79 -9.21 9.40
C GLU A 90 7.84 -10.34 8.37
N MET A 91 6.91 -10.35 7.41
CA MET A 91 6.85 -11.35 6.34
C MET A 91 8.16 -11.39 5.52
N SER A 92 8.50 -12.57 5.06
CA SER A 92 9.61 -12.83 4.15
C SER A 92 9.10 -13.06 2.73
N LEU A 93 9.95 -12.76 1.74
CA LEU A 93 9.70 -13.07 0.33
C LEU A 93 9.43 -14.55 0.08
N GLN A 94 10.00 -15.45 0.90
CA GLN A 94 9.85 -16.89 0.75
C GLN A 94 8.43 -17.35 1.11
N GLU A 95 7.79 -16.71 2.10
CA GLU A 95 6.42 -17.03 2.53
C GLU A 95 5.38 -16.72 1.45
N ILE A 96 5.61 -15.71 0.61
CA ILE A 96 4.69 -15.35 -0.48
C ILE A 96 5.00 -16.05 -1.81
N GLN A 97 6.14 -16.73 -1.90
CA GLN A 97 6.55 -17.45 -3.11
C GLN A 97 6.22 -18.94 -3.03
N LYS A 98 6.06 -19.57 -4.19
CA LYS A 98 5.77 -21.01 -4.28
C LYS A 98 6.96 -21.90 -3.87
N GLY A 99 8.18 -21.38 -3.92
CA GLY A 99 9.41 -22.13 -3.62
C GLY A 99 9.59 -23.35 -4.53
N SER A 100 9.92 -24.49 -3.93
CA SER A 100 10.11 -25.78 -4.60
C SER A 100 8.81 -26.52 -4.93
N TYR A 101 7.66 -26.06 -4.42
CA TYR A 101 6.38 -26.74 -4.62
C TYR A 101 5.80 -26.49 -6.02
N LYS A 102 4.99 -27.43 -6.50
CA LYS A 102 4.33 -27.29 -7.81
C LYS A 102 3.15 -26.30 -7.78
N HIS A 103 2.46 -26.18 -6.65
CA HIS A 103 1.27 -25.35 -6.43
C HIS A 103 1.31 -24.63 -5.08
N PHE A 104 0.74 -23.42 -4.98
CA PHE A 104 0.63 -22.68 -3.70
C PHE A 104 -0.18 -23.45 -2.65
N MET A 105 -1.32 -24.02 -3.03
CA MET A 105 -2.14 -24.85 -2.13
C MET A 105 -1.36 -26.04 -1.54
N LEU A 106 -0.45 -26.66 -2.31
CA LEU A 106 0.37 -27.77 -1.82
C LEU A 106 1.40 -27.29 -0.78
N LYS A 107 2.02 -26.13 -1.02
CA LYS A 107 2.92 -25.48 -0.06
C LYS A 107 2.19 -25.22 1.25
N GLU A 108 1.04 -24.54 1.19
CA GLU A 108 0.24 -24.16 2.36
C GLU A 108 -0.19 -25.38 3.20
N ILE A 109 -0.61 -26.49 2.57
CA ILE A 109 -0.95 -27.73 3.29
C ILE A 109 0.27 -28.31 4.03
N MET A 110 1.46 -28.23 3.41
CA MET A 110 2.69 -28.80 3.98
C MET A 110 3.30 -27.91 5.07
N GLU A 111 3.01 -26.61 5.08
CA GLU A 111 3.50 -25.63 6.07
C GLU A 111 2.60 -25.50 7.31
N GLN A 112 1.34 -25.94 7.26
CA GLN A 112 0.44 -25.97 8.43
C GLN A 112 0.97 -26.68 9.71
N PRO A 113 1.85 -27.69 9.65
CA PRO A 113 2.41 -28.33 10.84
C PRO A 113 3.47 -27.49 11.59
N GLU A 114 4.04 -26.46 10.96
CA GLU A 114 5.02 -25.53 11.56
C GLU A 114 4.32 -24.37 12.30
#